data_AF-A0A353QV79-F1
#
_entry.id   AF-A0A353QV79-F1
#
_cell.length_a   1.000
_cell.length_b   1.000
_cell.length_c   1.000
_cell.angle_alpha   90.00
_cell.angle_beta   90.00
_cell.angle_gamma   90.00
#
_symmetry.space_group_name_H-M   'P 1'
#
loop_
_entity.id
_entity.type
_entity.pdbx_description
1 polymer ?
#
loop_
_entity_poly.entity_id
_entity_poly.type
_entity_poly.pdbx_seq_one_letter_code
_entity_poly.pdbx_strand_id
1 'polypeptide(L)' 'MNKGLEKEIDYLRDSKMQAWVAALSSFGGSITLYAFNMPLIFKLIGSFIGISFAIGFFDNFFKKGDMIEKRINFLKKQGE' A
#
# COMPACT_ATOMS: atom_id res chain seq x y z
N MET A 1 19.72 2.32 20.84
CA MET A 1 19.57 2.63 19.40
C MET A 1 19.73 4.14 19.18
N ASN A 2 20.46 4.57 18.15
CA ASN A 2 20.67 6.00 17.84
C ASN A 2 19.36 6.62 17.31
N LYS A 3 19.00 7.85 17.74
CA LYS A 3 17.81 8.60 17.28
C LYS A 3 17.68 8.68 15.76
N GLY A 4 18.79 8.72 15.02
CA GLY A 4 18.77 8.71 13.56
C GLY A 4 18.23 7.40 12.97
N LEU A 5 18.61 6.28 13.58
CA LEU A 5 18.23 4.94 13.14
C LEU A 5 16.77 4.61 13.49
N GLU A 6 16.27 5.12 14.62
CA GLU A 6 14.84 5.10 14.97
C GLU A 6 13.98 5.84 13.93
N LYS A 7 14.38 7.06 13.56
CA LYS A 7 13.67 7.84 12.53
C LYS A 7 13.63 7.14 11.16
N GLU A 8 14.71 6.46 10.79
CA GLU A 8 14.76 5.73 9.52
C GLU A 8 13.81 4.50 9.54
N ILE A 9 13.74 3.79 10.67
CA ILE A 9 12.78 2.69 10.86
C ILE A 9 11.34 3.19 10.81
N ASP A 10 11.06 4.33 11.45
CA ASP A 10 9.71 4.92 11.45
C ASP A 10 9.31 5.39 10.04
N TYR A 11 10.21 6.04 9.31
CA TYR A 11 9.98 6.42 7.91
C TYR A 11 9.64 5.20 7.04
N LEU A 12 10.38 4.10 7.20
CA LEU A 12 10.14 2.86 6.47
C LEU A 12 8.78 2.23 6.81
N ARG A 13 8.36 2.29 8.08
CA ARG A 13 7.03 1.84 8.52
C ARG A 13 5.92 2.70 7.94
N ASP A 14 6.07 4.02 7.97
CA ASP A 14 5.09 4.97 7.43
C ASP A 14 4.93 4.79 5.92
N SER A 15 6.04 4.60 5.19
CA SER A 15 6.00 4.31 3.76
C SER A 15 5.22 3.03 3.45
N LYS A 16 5.43 1.96 4.25
CA LYS A 16 4.63 0.73 4.15
C LYS A 16 3.15 0.99 4.46
N MET A 17 2.84 1.76 5.50
CA MET A 17 1.45 2.07 5.85
C MET A 17 0.73 2.85 4.75
N GLN A 18 1.36 3.89 4.18
CA GLN A 18 0.78 4.71 3.13
C GLN A 18 0.50 3.92 1.86
N ALA A 19 1.42 3.03 1.45
CA ALA A 19 1.23 2.19 0.28
C ALA A 19 0.05 1.20 0.47
N TRP A 20 -0.13 0.67 1.70
CA TRP A 20 -1.29 -0.16 2.03
C TRP A 20 -2.61 0.62 1.98
N VAL A 21 -2.63 1.82 2.54
CA VAL A 21 -3.80 2.72 2.52
C VAL A 21 -4.19 3.09 1.09
N ALA A 22 -3.22 3.37 0.22
CA ALA A 22 -3.47 3.66 -1.19
C ALA A 22 -4.13 2.48 -1.91
N ALA A 23 -3.60 1.26 -1.72
CA ALA A 23 -4.15 0.04 -2.33
C ALA A 23 -5.60 -0.24 -1.87
N LEU A 24 -5.86 -0.12 -0.55
CA LEU A 24 -7.21 -0.27 0.00
C LEU A 24 -8.17 0.82 -0.47
N SER A 25 -7.71 2.06 -0.63
CA SER A 25 -8.54 3.16 -1.12
C SER A 25 -8.93 2.96 -2.59
N SER A 26 -8.00 2.50 -3.44
CA SER A 26 -8.31 2.16 -4.83
C SER A 26 -9.30 1.00 -4.93
N PHE A 27 -9.12 -0.06 -4.13
CA PHE A 27 -10.04 -1.19 -4.08
C PHE A 27 -11.42 -0.78 -3.53
N GLY A 28 -11.46 -0.07 -2.41
CA GLY A 28 -12.70 0.43 -1.80
C GLY A 28 -13.46 1.38 -2.73
N GLY A 29 -12.77 2.33 -3.37
CA GLY A 29 -13.36 3.23 -4.36
C GLY A 29 -13.99 2.49 -5.54
N SER A 30 -13.37 1.39 -5.98
CA SER A 30 -13.87 0.54 -7.07
C SER A 30 -15.18 -0.19 -6.70
N ILE A 31 -15.37 -0.52 -5.42
CA ILE A 31 -16.60 -1.11 -4.87
C ILE A 31 -17.67 -0.04 -4.68
N THR A 32 -17.30 1.16 -4.22
CA THR A 32 -18.26 2.26 -3.98
C THR A 32 -18.97 2.70 -5.26
N LEU A 33 -18.36 2.50 -6.44
CA LEU A 33 -19.03 2.75 -7.74
C LEU A 33 -20.35 1.98 -7.90
N TYR A 34 -20.52 0.84 -7.23
CA TYR A 34 -21.76 0.08 -7.28
C TYR A 34 -22.91 0.74 -6.50
N ALA A 35 -22.58 1.58 -5.49
CA ALA A 35 -23.56 2.34 -4.71
C ALA A 35 -24.09 3.59 -5.43
N PHE A 36 -23.41 4.06 -6.49
CA PHE A 36 -23.85 5.22 -7.27
C PHE A 36 -24.81 4.83 -8.38
N ASN A 37 -25.74 5.73 -8.71
CA ASN A 37 -26.67 5.54 -9.83
C ASN A 37 -26.02 6.02 -11.14
N MET A 38 -25.00 5.28 -11.61
CA MET A 38 -24.34 5.49 -12.90
C MET A 38 -24.68 4.36 -13.90
N PRO A 39 -24.58 4.60 -15.21
CA PRO A 39 -24.72 3.54 -16.20
C PRO A 39 -23.74 2.38 -15.95
N LEU A 40 -24.22 1.14 -16.14
CA LEU A 40 -23.48 -0.08 -15.82
C LEU A 40 -22.10 -0.14 -16.50
N ILE A 41 -22.00 0.36 -17.73
CA ILE A 41 -20.74 0.39 -18.50
C ILE A 41 -19.65 1.19 -17.77
N PHE A 42 -20.00 2.34 -17.18
CA PHE A 42 -19.04 3.18 -16.44
C PHE A 42 -18.63 2.53 -15.11
N LYS A 43 -19.56 1.83 -14.44
CA LYS A 43 -19.25 1.05 -13.23
C LYS A 43 -18.23 -0.04 -13.56
N LEU A 44 -18.47 -0.82 -14.61
CA LEU A 44 -17.58 -1.90 -15.00
C LEU A 44 -16.18 -1.39 -15.39
N ILE A 45 -16.10 -0.31 -16.17
CA ILE A 45 -14.81 0.30 -16.55
C ILE A 45 -14.08 0.83 -15.30
N GLY A 46 -14.76 1.60 -14.45
CA GLY A 46 -14.16 2.15 -13.24
C GLY A 46 -13.72 1.08 -12.24
N SER A 47 -14.52 0.03 -12.06
CA SER A 47 -14.16 -1.11 -11.21
C SER A 47 -13.00 -1.90 -11.78
N PHE A 48 -12.95 -2.15 -13.09
CA PHE A 48 -11.85 -2.84 -13.74
C PHE A 48 -10.53 -2.08 -13.59
N ILE A 49 -10.56 -0.75 -13.80
CA ILE A 49 -9.38 0.11 -13.60
C ILE A 49 -8.96 0.07 -12.13
N GLY A 50 -9.89 0.31 -11.19
CA GLY A 50 -9.58 0.34 -9.76
C GLY A 50 -9.01 -0.97 -9.22
N ILE A 51 -9.58 -2.11 -9.64
CA ILE A 51 -9.11 -3.44 -9.25
C ILE A 51 -7.75 -3.74 -9.88
N SER A 52 -7.55 -3.43 -11.18
CA SER A 52 -6.25 -3.66 -11.85
C SER A 52 -5.13 -2.86 -11.21
N PHE A 53 -5.40 -1.58 -10.89
CA PHE A 53 -4.46 -0.75 -10.13
C PHE A 53 -4.19 -1.31 -8.74
N ALA A 54 -5.23 -1.73 -8.01
CA ALA A 54 -5.08 -2.31 -6.69
C ALA A 54 -4.24 -3.60 -6.72
N ILE A 55 -4.49 -4.52 -7.67
CA ILE A 55 -3.70 -5.76 -7.83
C ILE A 55 -2.23 -5.44 -8.13
N GLY A 56 -1.96 -4.55 -9.08
CA GLY A 56 -0.59 -4.14 -9.40
C GLY A 56 0.12 -3.44 -8.23
N PHE A 57 -0.63 -2.69 -7.43
CA PHE A 57 -0.13 -2.10 -6.18
C PHE A 57 0.14 -3.16 -5.12
N PHE A 58 -0.75 -4.14 -4.93
CA PHE A 58 -0.59 -5.20 -3.94
C PHE A 58 0.63 -6.08 -4.24
N ASP A 59 0.84 -6.51 -5.49
CA ASP A 59 2.02 -7.30 -5.85
C ASP A 59 3.33 -6.53 -5.58
N ASN A 60 3.38 -5.25 -5.96
CA ASN A 60 4.51 -4.39 -5.63
C ASN A 60 4.63 -4.12 -4.12
N PHE A 61 3.51 -3.98 -3.42
CA PHE A 61 3.46 -3.70 -2.00
C PHE A 61 3.98 -4.88 -1.19
N PHE A 62 3.58 -6.11 -1.50
CA PHE A 62 4.08 -7.29 -0.80
C PHE A 62 5.58 -7.47 -1.06
N LYS A 63 6.04 -7.34 -2.31
CA LYS A 63 7.48 -7.39 -2.65
C LYS A 63 8.30 -6.32 -1.95
N LYS A 64 7.83 -5.06 -1.93
CA LYS A 64 8.52 -3.95 -1.25
C LYS A 64 8.39 -4.05 0.27
N GLY A 65 7.25 -4.51 0.77
CA GLY A 65 6.97 -4.71 2.19
C GLY A 65 7.96 -5.68 2.82
N ASP A 66 8.23 -6.80 2.16
CA ASP A 66 9.23 -7.78 2.61
C ASP A 66 10.65 -7.19 2.61
N MET A 67 11.01 -6.39 1.60
CA MET A 67 12.31 -5.70 1.58
C MET A 67 12.43 -4.66 2.69
N ILE A 68 11.38 -3.88 2.92
CA ILE A 68 11.30 -2.90 4.00
C ILE A 68 11.44 -3.59 5.36
N GLU A 69 10.77 -4.72 5.56
CA GLU A 69 10.83 -5.49 6.80
C GLU A 69 12.22 -6.08 7.04
N LYS A 70 12.85 -6.64 6.00
CA LYS A 70 14.26 -7.07 6.05
C LYS A 70 15.19 -5.91 6.40
N ARG A 71 14.97 -4.72 5.82
CA ARG A 71 15.77 -3.53 6.09
C ARG A 71 15.59 -3.03 7.52
N ILE A 72 14.36 -3.00 8.03
CA ILE A 72 14.07 -2.66 9.44
C ILE A 72 14.77 -3.65 10.38
N ASN A 73 14.69 -4.95 10.11
CA ASN A 73 15.33 -5.97 10.94
C ASN A 73 16.86 -5.88 10.90
N PHE A 74 17.44 -5.56 9.75
CA PHE A 74 18.87 -5.28 9.62
C PHE A 74 19.30 -4.06 10.44
N LEU A 75 18.57 -2.95 10.32
CA LEU A 75 18.86 -1.72 11.07
C LEU A 75 18.76 -1.95 12.58
N LYS A 76 17.71 -2.64 13.05
CA LYS A 76 17.58 -3.01 14.47
C LYS A 76 18.79 -3.76 15.00
N LYS A 77 19.28 -4.76 14.25
CA LYS A 77 20.49 -5.53 14.62
C LYS A 77 21.78 -4.72 14.64
N GLN A 78 21.88 -3.63 13.87
CA GLN A 78 23.03 -2.71 13.93
C GLN A 78 22.93 -1.67 15.06
N GLY A 79 21.74 -1.49 15.62
CA GLY A 79 21.46 -0.54 16.69
C GLY A 79 21.42 -1.14 18.09
N GLU A 80 21.54 -2.47 18.19
CA GLU A 80 21.89 -3.26 19.39
C GLU A 80 23.39 -3.18 19.66
#